data_AF-A0A2W6UCL6-F1
#
_entry.id   AF-A0A2W6UCL6-F1
#
_cell.length_a   1.000
_cell.length_b   1.000
_cell.length_c   1.000
_cell.angle_alpha   90.00
_cell.angle_beta   90.00
_cell.angle_gamma   90.00
#
_symmetry.space_group_name_H-M   'P 1'
#
loop_
_entity.id
_entity.type
_entity.pdbx_description
1 polymer ?
#
loop_
_entity_poly.entity_id
_entity_poly.type
_entity_poly.pdbx_seq_one_letter_code
_entity_poly.pdbx_strand_id
1 'polypeptide(L)'
;MNDIARTYARTTGALYLVTHVTSVGAVAAYGAGALTLGVALEFLLALGCLGTGILLWLLLRASGPARAATFVALRGLEAAVILAGTLPMVARTLAPLSAEATSALTAVHTASFLVGQGLVIGVNTIVLGSLLLSAGAVPRALAILGMVGGALVLTSDIAQLFGLIPLNGTIAGICALPIFAFEIWLAVYLIVRGIRPQSRAALAPAADGAFDQRS
;
A
#
# COMPACT_ATOMS: atom_id res chain seq x y z
N MET A 1 -6.64 16.85 17.09
CA MET A 1 -7.21 15.70 16.34
C MET A 1 -8.36 15.16 17.19
N ASN A 2 -9.56 15.01 16.61
CA ASN A 2 -10.69 14.43 17.36
C ASN A 2 -10.48 12.92 17.57
N ASP A 3 -11.22 12.32 18.50
CA ASP A 3 -11.03 10.91 18.89
C ASP A 3 -11.22 9.95 17.71
N ILE A 4 -12.14 10.26 16.80
CA ILE A 4 -12.38 9.46 15.58
C ILE A 4 -11.15 9.44 14.68
N ALA A 5 -10.54 10.59 14.37
CA ALA A 5 -9.34 10.63 13.53
C ALA A 5 -8.14 9.96 14.19
N ARG A 6 -8.05 9.99 15.53
CA ARG A 6 -7.04 9.24 16.28
C ARG A 6 -7.24 7.73 16.12
N THR A 7 -8.47 7.27 16.24
CA THR A 7 -8.83 5.86 16.02
C THR A 7 -8.50 5.44 14.59
N TYR A 8 -8.89 6.23 13.59
CA TYR A 8 -8.56 5.93 12.19
C TYR A 8 -7.06 5.83 11.94
N ALA A 9 -6.26 6.75 12.49
CA ALA A 9 -4.81 6.69 12.35
C ALA A 9 -4.23 5.43 13.01
N ARG A 10 -4.64 5.10 14.23
CA ARG A 10 -4.18 3.89 14.94
C ARG A 10 -4.57 2.61 14.19
N THR A 11 -5.82 2.52 13.73
CA THR A 11 -6.30 1.38 12.94
C THR A 11 -5.54 1.28 11.63
N THR A 12 -5.27 2.40 10.95
CA THR A 12 -4.44 2.40 9.73
C THR A 12 -3.04 1.83 10.01
N GLY A 13 -2.39 2.28 11.07
CA GLY A 13 -1.07 1.77 11.43
C GLY A 13 -1.09 0.28 11.81
N ALA A 14 -2.10 -0.17 12.54
CA ALA A 14 -2.29 -1.59 12.84
C ALA A 14 -2.49 -2.41 11.56
N LEU A 15 -3.30 -1.94 10.61
CA LEU A 15 -3.51 -2.62 9.34
C LEU A 15 -2.23 -2.70 8.50
N TYR A 16 -1.37 -1.67 8.49
CA TYR A 16 -0.05 -1.79 7.85
C TYR A 16 0.82 -2.88 8.49
N LEU A 17 0.79 -3.03 9.82
CA LEU A 17 1.53 -4.14 10.46
C LEU A 17 0.91 -5.49 10.10
N VAL A 18 -0.43 -5.58 10.05
CA VAL A 18 -1.14 -6.78 9.61
C VAL A 18 -0.72 -7.15 8.19
N THR A 19 -0.67 -6.22 7.24
CA THR A 19 -0.25 -6.53 5.86
C THR A 19 1.17 -7.08 5.78
N HIS A 20 2.09 -6.63 6.64
CA HIS A 20 3.45 -7.19 6.69
C HIS A 20 3.47 -8.61 7.26
N VAL A 21 2.78 -8.82 8.38
CA VAL A 21 2.72 -10.13 9.02
C VAL A 21 2.07 -11.15 8.11
N THR A 22 0.97 -10.77 7.43
CA THR A 22 0.26 -11.67 6.54
C THR A 22 1.00 -11.92 5.23
N SER A 23 1.68 -10.92 4.66
CA SER A 23 2.46 -11.14 3.42
C SER A 23 3.66 -12.08 3.66
N VAL A 24 4.44 -11.84 4.71
CA VAL A 24 5.58 -12.72 5.07
C VAL A 24 5.09 -14.10 5.49
N GLY A 25 4.01 -14.15 6.28
CA GLY A 25 3.40 -15.40 6.69
C GLY A 25 2.89 -16.23 5.52
N ALA A 26 2.27 -15.60 4.51
CA ALA A 26 1.78 -16.30 3.32
C ALA A 26 2.92 -16.97 2.54
N VAL A 27 4.02 -16.24 2.31
CA VAL A 27 5.22 -16.80 1.66
C VAL A 27 5.77 -17.99 2.45
N ALA A 28 5.89 -17.87 3.77
CA ALA A 28 6.36 -18.97 4.61
C ALA A 28 5.41 -20.18 4.58
N ALA A 29 4.10 -19.95 4.63
CA ALA A 29 3.08 -21.00 4.57
C ALA A 29 3.15 -21.76 3.24
N TYR A 30 3.23 -21.04 2.11
CA TYR A 30 3.38 -21.68 0.80
C TYR A 30 4.69 -22.46 0.68
N GLY A 31 5.80 -21.92 1.18
CA GLY A 31 7.09 -22.62 1.21
C GLY A 31 7.08 -23.91 2.04
N ALA A 32 6.26 -23.96 3.10
CA ALA A 32 6.04 -25.14 3.92
C ALA A 32 4.96 -26.11 3.38
N GLY A 33 4.37 -25.81 2.22
CA GLY A 33 3.28 -26.61 1.65
C GLY A 33 1.91 -26.42 2.33
N ALA A 34 1.78 -25.49 3.27
CA ALA A 34 0.53 -25.16 3.95
C ALA A 34 -0.38 -24.26 3.10
N LEU A 35 -0.87 -24.80 1.97
CA LEU A 35 -1.63 -24.05 0.95
C LEU A 35 -2.82 -23.27 1.52
N THR A 36 -3.68 -23.91 2.32
CA THR A 36 -4.88 -23.28 2.89
C THR A 36 -4.52 -22.11 3.82
N LEU A 37 -3.42 -22.23 4.57
CA LEU A 37 -2.95 -21.16 5.43
C LEU A 37 -2.41 -19.99 4.61
N GLY A 38 -1.65 -20.26 3.55
CA GLY A 38 -1.16 -19.22 2.61
C GLY A 38 -2.32 -18.42 2.02
N VAL A 39 -3.35 -19.11 1.51
CA VAL A 39 -4.57 -18.48 0.98
C VAL A 39 -5.27 -17.61 2.03
N ALA A 40 -5.43 -18.12 3.26
CA ALA A 40 -6.09 -17.37 4.33
C ALA A 40 -5.31 -16.09 4.68
N LEU A 41 -3.98 -16.15 4.70
CA LEU A 41 -3.13 -15.00 4.97
C LEU A 41 -3.19 -13.96 3.85
N GLU A 42 -3.20 -14.37 2.59
CA GLU A 42 -3.36 -13.45 1.47
C GLU A 42 -4.74 -12.79 1.42
N PHE A 43 -5.79 -13.49 1.83
CA PHE A 43 -7.10 -12.89 2.01
C PHE A 43 -7.08 -11.78 3.07
N LEU A 44 -6.45 -12.03 4.22
CA LEU A 44 -6.27 -11.02 5.27
C LEU A 44 -5.39 -9.86 4.81
N LEU A 45 -4.34 -10.14 4.03
CA LEU A 45 -3.50 -9.14 3.38
C LEU A 45 -4.35 -8.21 2.50
N ALA A 46 -5.17 -8.77 1.61
CA ALA A 46 -6.03 -7.98 0.72
C ALA A 46 -7.03 -7.09 1.50
N LEU A 47 -7.61 -7.59 2.60
CA LEU A 47 -8.46 -6.78 3.47
C LEU A 47 -7.69 -5.66 4.17
N GLY A 48 -6.47 -5.93 4.63
CA GLY A 48 -5.57 -4.90 5.16
C GLY A 48 -5.23 -3.84 4.10
N CYS A 49 -5.04 -4.26 2.85
CA CYS A 49 -4.82 -3.35 1.74
C CYS A 49 -6.00 -2.41 1.50
N LEU A 50 -7.20 -2.97 1.38
CA LEU A 50 -8.41 -2.18 1.21
C LEU A 50 -8.66 -1.24 2.40
N GLY A 51 -8.51 -1.74 3.62
CA GLY A 51 -8.75 -0.95 4.85
C GLY A 51 -7.79 0.22 5.01
N THR A 52 -6.49 0.03 4.74
CA THR A 52 -5.51 1.13 4.76
C THR A 52 -5.83 2.19 3.71
N GLY A 53 -6.24 1.79 2.50
CA GLY A 53 -6.71 2.70 1.45
C GLY A 53 -7.85 3.59 1.92
N ILE A 54 -8.91 2.98 2.46
CA ILE A 54 -10.11 3.69 2.93
C ILE A 54 -9.78 4.64 4.08
N LEU A 55 -9.02 4.19 5.08
CA LEU A 55 -8.74 5.02 6.24
C LEU A 55 -7.82 6.20 5.91
N LEU A 56 -6.81 6.00 5.05
CA LEU A 56 -5.96 7.10 4.60
C LEU A 56 -6.72 8.09 3.69
N TRP A 57 -7.67 7.62 2.88
CA TRP A 57 -8.60 8.51 2.17
C TRP A 57 -9.35 9.42 3.15
N LEU A 58 -9.97 8.84 4.18
CA LEU A 58 -10.72 9.61 5.18
C LEU A 58 -9.84 10.62 5.92
N LEU A 59 -8.59 10.25 6.20
CA LEU A 59 -7.64 11.08 6.93
C LEU A 59 -7.01 12.21 6.08
N LEU A 60 -6.80 11.98 4.78
CA LEU A 60 -5.99 12.85 3.93
C LEU A 60 -6.77 13.56 2.80
N ARG A 61 -8.02 13.18 2.51
CA ARG A 61 -8.83 13.78 1.42
C ARG A 61 -8.94 15.30 1.49
N ALA A 62 -8.93 15.89 2.68
CA ALA A 62 -9.00 17.34 2.86
C ALA A 62 -7.73 18.07 2.41
N SER A 63 -6.58 17.39 2.38
CA SER A 63 -5.29 17.96 1.96
C SER A 63 -4.98 17.73 0.48
N GLY A 64 -5.71 16.85 -0.20
CA GLY A 64 -5.40 16.48 -1.58
C GLY A 64 -6.37 15.43 -2.12
N PRO A 65 -7.59 15.82 -2.51
CA PRO A 65 -8.64 14.88 -2.88
C PRO A 65 -8.29 14.04 -4.11
N ALA A 66 -7.61 14.58 -5.12
CA ALA A 66 -7.21 13.78 -6.28
C ALA A 66 -6.24 12.65 -5.88
N ARG A 67 -5.13 12.98 -5.19
CA ARG A 67 -4.12 11.99 -4.78
C ARG A 67 -4.62 11.00 -3.75
N ALA A 68 -5.45 11.44 -2.82
CA ALA A 68 -6.06 10.53 -1.86
C ALA A 68 -7.01 9.55 -2.57
N ALA A 69 -7.73 9.98 -3.62
CA ALA A 69 -8.64 9.13 -4.39
C ALA A 69 -7.84 8.13 -5.22
N THR A 70 -6.75 8.59 -5.84
CA THR A 70 -5.78 7.74 -6.53
C THR A 70 -5.22 6.67 -5.58
N PHE A 71 -4.82 7.04 -4.36
CA PHE A 71 -4.29 6.10 -3.37
C PHE A 71 -5.30 5.00 -3.00
N VAL A 72 -6.53 5.36 -2.63
CA VAL A 72 -7.53 4.34 -2.27
C VAL A 72 -7.91 3.46 -3.46
N ALA A 73 -7.96 4.02 -4.68
CA ALA A 73 -8.19 3.23 -5.89
C ALA A 73 -7.04 2.24 -6.16
N LEU A 74 -5.78 2.67 -6.01
CA LEU A 74 -4.62 1.79 -6.17
C LEU A 74 -4.56 0.70 -5.09
N ARG A 75 -4.88 1.01 -3.83
CA ARG A 75 -5.00 -0.01 -2.77
C ARG A 75 -6.11 -1.02 -3.05
N GLY A 76 -7.23 -0.57 -3.60
CA GLY A 76 -8.31 -1.45 -4.05
C GLY A 76 -7.87 -2.35 -5.21
N LEU A 77 -7.18 -1.79 -6.20
CA LEU A 77 -6.63 -2.55 -7.33
C LEU A 77 -5.60 -3.60 -6.84
N GLU A 78 -4.69 -3.22 -5.96
CA GLU A 78 -3.72 -4.13 -5.35
C GLU A 78 -4.41 -5.28 -4.63
N ALA A 79 -5.39 -4.99 -3.77
CA ALA A 79 -6.18 -6.01 -3.08
C ALA A 79 -6.89 -6.95 -4.07
N ALA A 80 -7.46 -6.41 -5.15
CA ALA A 80 -8.12 -7.19 -6.18
C ALA A 80 -7.15 -8.12 -6.93
N VAL A 81 -5.94 -7.64 -7.26
CA VAL A 81 -4.91 -8.46 -7.91
C VAL A 81 -4.41 -9.57 -6.98
N ILE A 82 -4.20 -9.28 -5.68
CA ILE A 82 -3.85 -10.29 -4.68
C ILE A 82 -4.93 -11.38 -4.63
N LEU A 83 -6.22 -11.01 -4.53
CA LEU A 83 -7.31 -11.99 -4.51
C LEU A 83 -7.40 -12.77 -5.82
N ALA A 84 -7.24 -12.14 -6.98
CA ALA A 84 -7.17 -12.85 -8.26
C ALA A 84 -6.00 -13.86 -8.28
N GLY A 85 -4.87 -13.49 -7.69
CA GLY A 85 -3.69 -14.34 -7.46
C GLY A 85 -3.93 -15.52 -6.52
N THR A 86 -4.84 -15.39 -5.57
CA THR A 86 -5.17 -16.48 -4.63
C THR A 86 -6.06 -17.56 -5.25
N LEU A 87 -6.88 -17.23 -6.26
CA LEU A 87 -7.76 -18.18 -6.94
C LEU A 87 -7.05 -19.45 -7.47
N PRO A 88 -5.91 -19.36 -8.18
CA PRO A 88 -5.17 -20.55 -8.60
C PRO A 88 -4.69 -21.39 -7.42
N MET A 89 -4.39 -20.77 -6.27
CA MET A 89 -3.95 -21.47 -5.07
C MET A 89 -5.13 -22.17 -4.37
N VAL A 90 -6.31 -21.54 -4.32
CA VAL A 90 -7.56 -22.17 -3.88
C VAL A 90 -7.89 -23.37 -4.75
N ALA A 91 -7.80 -23.25 -6.08
CA ALA A 91 -8.09 -24.36 -7.00
C ALA A 91 -7.26 -25.61 -6.70
N ARG A 92 -5.98 -25.44 -6.31
CA ARG A 92 -5.09 -26.54 -5.87
C ARG A 92 -5.55 -27.22 -4.58
N THR A 93 -6.36 -26.56 -3.75
CA THR A 93 -6.91 -27.16 -2.51
C THR A 93 -8.19 -27.95 -2.75
N LEU A 94 -8.88 -27.73 -3.88
CA LEU A 94 -10.19 -28.31 -4.15
C LEU A 94 -10.14 -29.63 -4.91
N ALA A 95 -9.05 -29.89 -5.65
CA ALA A 95 -8.89 -31.11 -6.42
C ALA A 95 -7.41 -31.51 -6.55
N PRO A 96 -7.12 -32.82 -6.67
CA PRO A 96 -5.80 -33.26 -7.10
C PRO A 96 -5.55 -32.81 -8.53
N LEU A 97 -4.37 -32.24 -8.79
CA LEU A 97 -3.97 -31.72 -10.10
C LEU A 97 -2.72 -32.44 -10.60
N SER A 98 -2.53 -32.45 -11.93
CA SER A 98 -1.26 -32.90 -12.50
C SER A 98 -0.11 -31.98 -12.11
N ALA A 99 1.13 -32.45 -12.31
CA ALA A 99 2.32 -31.65 -12.05
C ALA A 99 2.37 -30.39 -12.94
N GLU A 100 1.97 -30.53 -14.21
CA GLU A 100 1.91 -29.44 -15.19
C GLU A 100 0.88 -28.39 -14.80
N ALA A 101 -0.33 -28.82 -14.41
CA ALA A 101 -1.38 -27.92 -13.94
C ALA A 101 -0.96 -27.18 -12.65
N THR A 102 -0.33 -27.88 -11.72
CA THR A 102 0.20 -27.29 -10.48
C THR A 102 1.25 -26.22 -10.78
N SER A 103 2.17 -26.49 -11.71
CA SER A 103 3.20 -25.55 -12.14
C SER A 103 2.59 -24.30 -12.79
N ALA A 104 1.64 -24.48 -13.73
CA ALA A 104 0.96 -23.38 -14.40
C ALA A 104 0.20 -22.47 -13.43
N LEU A 105 -0.56 -23.04 -12.49
CA LEU A 105 -1.29 -22.25 -11.48
C LEU A 105 -0.34 -21.50 -10.54
N THR A 106 0.78 -22.13 -10.17
CA THR A 106 1.82 -21.47 -9.34
C THR A 106 2.48 -20.32 -10.11
N ALA A 107 2.67 -20.45 -11.42
CA ALA A 107 3.19 -19.38 -12.27
C ALA A 107 2.21 -18.20 -12.38
N VAL A 108 0.90 -18.47 -12.52
CA VAL A 108 -0.15 -17.42 -12.51
C VAL A 108 -0.17 -16.68 -11.17
N HIS A 109 -0.09 -17.43 -10.06
CA HIS A 109 0.02 -16.85 -8.72
C HIS A 109 1.26 -15.97 -8.59
N THR A 110 2.42 -16.45 -9.03
CA THR A 110 3.68 -15.71 -9.04
C THR A 110 3.61 -14.43 -9.90
N ALA A 111 2.92 -14.48 -11.04
CA ALA A 111 2.71 -13.30 -11.89
C ALA A 111 1.84 -12.24 -11.19
N SER A 112 0.83 -12.65 -10.43
CA SER A 112 -0.02 -11.72 -9.67
C SER A 112 0.75 -10.97 -8.59
N PHE A 113 1.74 -11.60 -7.94
CA PHE A 113 2.63 -10.93 -6.99
C PHE A 113 3.39 -9.79 -7.64
N LEU A 114 3.99 -10.03 -8.81
CA LEU A 114 4.72 -8.99 -9.56
C LEU A 114 3.82 -7.81 -9.91
N VAL A 115 2.58 -8.08 -10.34
CA VAL A 115 1.64 -7.03 -10.74
C VAL A 115 1.11 -6.25 -9.53
N GLY A 116 0.57 -6.94 -8.53
CA GLY A 116 -0.07 -6.30 -7.37
C GLY A 116 0.96 -5.74 -6.40
N GLN A 117 1.73 -6.64 -5.77
CA GLN A 117 2.67 -6.31 -4.71
C GLN A 117 4.03 -5.82 -5.22
N GLY A 118 4.23 -5.73 -6.54
CA GLY A 118 5.36 -5.05 -7.16
C GLY A 118 4.97 -3.75 -7.85
N LEU A 119 4.41 -3.86 -9.06
CA LEU A 119 4.13 -2.69 -9.90
C LEU A 119 3.12 -1.72 -9.27
N VAL A 120 1.98 -2.22 -8.77
CA VAL A 120 0.93 -1.35 -8.20
C VAL A 120 1.40 -0.71 -6.89
N ILE A 121 2.06 -1.45 -6.00
CA ILE A 121 2.52 -0.91 -4.71
C ILE A 121 3.55 0.21 -4.88
N GLY A 122 4.42 0.13 -5.89
CA GLY A 122 5.40 1.18 -6.17
C GLY A 122 4.74 2.52 -6.51
N VAL A 123 3.78 2.51 -7.44
CA VAL A 123 3.00 3.70 -7.82
C VAL A 123 2.20 4.24 -6.62
N ASN A 124 1.54 3.33 -5.91
CA ASN A 124 0.73 3.62 -4.73
C ASN A 124 1.54 4.37 -3.66
N THR A 125 2.76 3.90 -3.38
CA THR A 125 3.66 4.47 -2.38
C THR A 125 4.18 5.85 -2.78
N ILE A 126 4.49 6.06 -4.07
CA ILE A 126 4.87 7.39 -4.59
C ILE A 126 3.72 8.40 -4.40
N VAL A 127 2.49 8.01 -4.77
CA VAL A 127 1.31 8.86 -4.63
C VAL A 127 1.09 9.23 -3.16
N LEU A 128 1.13 8.25 -2.26
CA LEU A 128 0.99 8.47 -0.82
C LEU A 128 2.10 9.36 -0.28
N GLY A 129 3.36 9.06 -0.58
CA GLY A 129 4.52 9.83 -0.13
C GLY A 129 4.42 11.29 -0.55
N SER A 130 4.01 11.56 -1.80
CA SER A 130 3.81 12.92 -2.29
C SER A 130 2.71 13.66 -1.52
N LEU A 131 1.60 12.97 -1.21
CA LEU A 131 0.47 13.53 -0.47
C LEU A 131 0.89 13.84 0.96
N LEU A 132 1.52 12.88 1.64
CA LEU A 132 2.06 13.02 2.99
C LEU A 132 3.06 14.19 3.10
N LEU A 133 3.93 14.34 2.10
CA LEU A 133 4.92 15.43 2.04
C LEU A 133 4.23 16.80 1.92
N SER A 134 3.31 16.92 0.97
CA SER A 134 2.60 18.19 0.71
C SER A 134 1.64 18.57 1.84
N ALA A 135 1.00 17.60 2.48
CA ALA A 135 0.05 17.81 3.58
C ALA A 135 0.75 18.13 4.91
N GLY A 136 2.07 17.89 5.01
CA GLY A 136 2.81 17.98 6.27
C GLY A 136 2.30 17.00 7.34
N ALA A 137 1.63 15.92 6.93
CA ALA A 137 0.92 14.98 7.80
C ALA A 137 1.87 14.17 8.72
N VAL A 138 3.12 14.02 8.30
CA VAL A 138 4.17 13.20 8.91
C VAL A 138 5.53 13.93 8.80
N PRO A 139 6.62 13.45 9.42
CA PRO A 139 7.96 14.01 9.20
C PRO A 139 8.34 13.96 7.70
N ARG A 140 8.99 15.02 7.19
CA ARG A 140 9.37 15.11 5.76
C ARG A 140 10.25 13.94 5.31
N ALA A 141 11.18 13.50 6.17
CA ALA A 141 12.03 12.35 5.90
C ALA A 141 11.23 11.06 5.65
N LEU A 142 10.15 10.83 6.42
CA LEU A 142 9.26 9.68 6.24
C LEU A 142 8.58 9.75 4.87
N ALA A 143 8.03 10.91 4.50
CA ALA A 143 7.35 11.07 3.23
C ALA A 143 8.31 10.93 2.02
N ILE A 144 9.53 11.45 2.12
CA ILE A 144 10.58 11.30 1.11
C ILE A 144 11.01 9.84 0.98
N LEU A 145 11.20 9.14 2.10
CA LEU A 145 11.52 7.71 2.11
C LEU A 145 10.47 6.90 1.33
N GLY A 146 9.18 7.21 1.53
CA GLY A 146 8.10 6.58 0.76
C GLY A 146 8.23 6.82 -0.75
N MET A 147 8.44 8.05 -1.19
CA MET A 147 8.59 8.35 -2.62
C MET A 147 9.83 7.68 -3.24
N VAL A 148 10.97 7.71 -2.55
CA VAL A 148 12.21 7.07 -3.01
C VAL A 148 12.05 5.55 -3.04
N GLY A 149 11.48 4.95 -1.99
CA GLY A 149 11.23 3.52 -1.93
C GLY A 149 10.25 3.04 -2.99
N GLY A 150 9.15 3.77 -3.20
CA GLY A 150 8.20 3.45 -4.26
C GLY A 150 8.81 3.55 -5.66
N ALA A 151 9.63 4.56 -5.94
CA ALA A 151 10.33 4.69 -7.22
C ALA A 151 11.36 3.57 -7.46
N LEU A 152 12.10 3.21 -6.41
CA LEU A 152 13.11 2.16 -6.47
C LEU A 152 12.48 0.79 -6.72
N VAL A 153 11.42 0.45 -5.97
CA VAL A 153 10.71 -0.83 -6.15
C VAL A 153 10.04 -0.90 -7.51
N LEU A 154 9.36 0.17 -7.94
CA LEU A 154 8.72 0.22 -9.26
C LEU A 154 9.71 -0.01 -10.40
N THR A 155 10.89 0.62 -10.31
CA THR A 155 11.94 0.44 -11.32
C THR A 155 12.48 -1.00 -11.32
N SER A 156 12.66 -1.58 -10.13
CA SER A 156 13.05 -2.99 -9.99
C SER A 156 12.00 -3.95 -10.55
N ASP A 157 10.71 -3.70 -10.30
CA ASP A 157 9.62 -4.55 -10.78
C ASP A 157 9.42 -4.44 -12.30
N ILE A 158 9.62 -3.25 -12.87
CA ILE A 158 9.69 -3.07 -14.32
C ILE A 158 10.87 -3.86 -14.90
N ALA A 159 12.04 -3.81 -14.27
CA ALA A 159 13.19 -4.59 -14.72
C ALA A 159 12.93 -6.11 -14.65
N GLN A 160 12.24 -6.59 -13.62
CA GLN A 160 11.80 -7.99 -13.52
C GLN A 160 10.78 -8.36 -14.61
N LEU A 161 9.83 -7.47 -14.90
CA LEU A 161 8.83 -7.67 -15.95
C LEU A 161 9.46 -7.86 -17.33
N PHE A 162 10.53 -7.11 -17.63
CA PHE A 162 11.29 -7.24 -18.88
C PHE A 162 12.38 -8.33 -18.82
N GLY A 163 12.49 -9.08 -17.72
CA GLY A 163 13.50 -10.12 -17.55
C GLY A 163 14.94 -9.63 -17.46
N LEU A 164 15.15 -8.33 -17.17
CA LEU A 164 16.48 -7.74 -17.02
C LEU A 164 17.16 -8.15 -15.71
N ILE A 165 16.36 -8.44 -14.69
CA ILE A 165 16.81 -9.01 -13.41
C ILE A 165 15.88 -10.17 -13.01
N PRO A 166 16.38 -11.15 -12.22
CA PRO A 166 15.56 -12.29 -11.79
C PRO A 166 14.42 -11.87 -10.87
N LEU A 167 13.26 -12.51 -11.03
CA LEU A 167 12.10 -12.31 -10.17
C LEU A 167 12.42 -12.68 -8.73
N ASN A 168 12.09 -11.81 -7.77
CA ASN A 168 12.36 -11.99 -6.34
C ASN A 168 13.86 -12.26 -6.01
N GLY A 169 14.77 -11.81 -6.89
CA GLY A 169 16.20 -11.95 -6.66
C GLY A 169 16.75 -10.97 -5.62
N THR A 170 18.04 -11.09 -5.30
CA THR A 170 18.73 -10.24 -4.32
C THR A 170 18.59 -8.74 -4.60
N ILE A 171 18.69 -8.33 -5.87
CA ILE A 171 18.54 -6.92 -6.27
C ILE A 171 17.12 -6.43 -5.97
N ALA A 172 16.10 -7.22 -6.32
CA ALA A 172 14.71 -6.87 -6.02
C ALA A 172 14.47 -6.74 -4.51
N GLY A 173 15.02 -7.66 -3.72
CA GLY A 173 14.98 -7.59 -2.25
C GLY A 173 15.62 -6.32 -1.70
N ILE A 174 16.79 -5.92 -2.20
CA ILE A 174 17.47 -4.67 -1.80
C ILE A 174 16.62 -3.45 -2.19
N CYS A 175 16.05 -3.44 -3.39
CA CYS A 175 15.18 -2.36 -3.86
C CYS A 175 13.89 -2.23 -3.04
N ALA A 176 13.42 -3.31 -2.42
CA ALA A 176 12.25 -3.31 -1.55
C ALA A 176 12.53 -2.81 -0.11
N LEU A 177 13.79 -2.71 0.32
CA LEU A 177 14.12 -2.28 1.69
C LEU A 177 13.60 -0.88 2.05
N PRO A 178 13.72 0.15 1.19
CA PRO A 178 13.27 1.50 1.57
C PRO A 178 11.74 1.62 1.67
N ILE A 179 10.98 0.90 0.82
CA ILE A 179 9.52 0.85 0.93
C ILE A 179 9.09 0.11 2.20
N PHE A 180 9.71 -1.03 2.52
CA PHE A 180 9.47 -1.73 3.79
C PHE A 180 9.75 -0.83 5.00
N ALA A 181 10.90 -0.14 5.01
CA ALA A 181 11.26 0.80 6.07
C ALA A 181 10.24 1.97 6.17
N PHE A 182 9.76 2.49 5.03
CA PHE A 182 8.72 3.50 4.99
C PHE A 182 7.42 3.01 5.64
N GLU A 183 6.92 1.83 5.25
CA GLU A 183 5.63 1.34 5.73
C GLU A 183 5.67 1.00 7.23
N ILE A 184 6.75 0.38 7.71
CA ILE A 184 6.95 0.11 9.14
C ILE A 184 7.04 1.42 9.92
N TRP A 185 7.80 2.40 9.43
CA TRP A 185 7.90 3.69 10.09
C TRP A 185 6.55 4.43 10.11
N LEU A 186 5.82 4.42 8.99
CA LEU A 186 4.49 5.01 8.89
C LEU A 186 3.52 4.34 9.88
N ALA A 187 3.52 3.01 9.95
CA ALA A 187 2.65 2.25 10.83
C ALA A 187 2.88 2.63 12.30
N VAL A 188 4.13 2.57 12.76
CA VAL A 188 4.50 2.94 14.14
C VAL A 188 4.17 4.41 14.41
N TYR A 189 4.45 5.29 13.45
CA TYR A 189 4.14 6.72 13.58
C TYR A 189 2.64 6.97 13.75
N LEU A 190 1.80 6.32 12.95
CA LEU A 190 0.34 6.47 13.02
C LEU A 190 -0.25 5.91 14.33
N ILE A 191 0.30 4.80 14.84
CA ILE A 191 -0.11 4.23 16.13
C ILE A 191 0.23 5.16 17.30
N VAL A 192 1.48 5.66 17.33
CA VAL A 192 2.02 6.42 18.48
C VAL A 192 1.60 7.88 18.43
N ARG A 193 1.72 8.52 17.27
CA ARG A 193 1.52 9.97 17.09
C ARG A 193 0.21 10.31 16.38
N GLY A 194 -0.25 9.45 15.48
CA GLY A 194 -1.30 9.78 14.52
C GLY A 194 -0.83 10.81 13.49
N ILE A 195 -1.77 11.51 12.85
CA ILE A 195 -1.46 12.51 11.81
C ILE A 195 -1.30 13.90 12.41
N ARG A 196 -0.33 14.67 11.91
CA ARG A 196 -0.11 16.06 12.32
C ARG A 196 -1.30 16.93 11.91
N PRO A 197 -1.65 17.96 12.71
CA PRO A 197 -2.63 18.95 12.30
C PRO A 197 -2.25 19.54 10.93
N GLN A 198 -3.17 19.45 9.97
CA GLN A 198 -2.98 20.00 8.64
C GLN A 198 -3.25 21.51 8.72
N SER A 199 -2.23 22.34 8.49
CA SER A 199 -2.42 23.79 8.44
C SER A 199 -3.28 24.14 7.22
N ARG A 200 -4.52 24.59 7.43
CA ARG A 200 -5.47 25.08 6.41
C ARG A 200 -5.04 26.39 5.72
N ALA A 201 -3.77 26.75 5.75
CA ALA A 201 -3.31 28.12 5.51
C ALA A 201 -3.39 28.63 4.04
N ALA A 202 -4.07 27.95 3.13
CA ALA A 202 -4.10 28.33 1.70
C ALA A 202 -5.51 28.51 1.11
N LEU A 203 -6.58 28.49 1.91
CA LEU A 203 -7.95 28.71 1.40
C LEU A 203 -8.77 29.63 2.32
N ALA A 204 -8.20 30.73 2.79
CA ALA A 204 -9.03 31.87 3.11
C ALA A 204 -9.38 32.55 1.76
N PRO A 205 -10.66 32.65 1.37
CA PRO A 205 -11.02 33.67 0.39
C PRO A 205 -10.56 34.99 0.97
N ALA A 206 -9.84 35.80 0.18
CA ALA A 206 -9.68 37.21 0.50
C ALA A 206 -11.10 37.78 0.68
N ALA A 207 -11.49 37.96 1.93
CA ALA A 207 -12.66 38.76 2.27
C ALA A 207 -12.25 40.20 2.00
N ASP A 208 -12.33 40.61 0.74
CA ASP A 208 -12.34 42.02 0.39
C ASP A 208 -13.73 42.55 0.75
N GLY A 209 -13.84 43.00 2.00
CA GLY A 209 -14.76 44.07 2.32
C GLY A 209 -14.25 45.36 1.70
N ALA A 210 -15.04 45.96 0.82
CA ALA A 210 -15.07 47.40 0.55
C ALA A 210 -16.12 47.75 -0.51
N PHE A 211 -17.40 47.74 -0.14
CA PHE A 211 -18.39 48.63 -0.75
C PHE A 211 -19.37 49.10 0.33
N ASP A 212 -18.81 49.78 1.34
CA ASP A 212 -19.52 50.83 2.04
C ASP A 212 -18.58 52.03 2.09
N GLN A 213 -18.87 53.02 1.22
CA GLN A 213 -18.63 54.45 1.37
C GLN A 213 -18.71 55.16 0.00
N ARG A 214 -19.89 55.74 -0.31
CA ARG A 214 -20.10 57.19 -0.57
C ARG A 214 -21.30 57.45 -1.48
N SER A 215 -22.07 58.46 -1.04
CA SER A 215 -23.11 59.28 -1.68
C SER A 215 -24.41 58.61 -2.11
#